data_AF-A0A3N0IZE2-F1
#
_entry.id   AF-A0A3N0IZE2-F1
#
_cell.length_a   1.000
_cell.length_b   1.000
_cell.length_c   1.000
_cell.angle_alpha   90.00
_cell.angle_beta   90.00
_cell.angle_gamma   90.00
#
_symmetry.space_group_name_H-M   'P 1'
#
loop_
_entity.id
_entity.type
_entity.pdbx_description
1 polymer ?
#
loop_
_entity_poly.entity_id
_entity_poly.type
_entity_poly.pdbx_seq_one_letter_code
_entity_poly.pdbx_strand_id
1 'polypeptide(L)'
;MELQWPLILFTVLVAWSAGLFGAQSLAALRGDGGRAQMASLVASVVLLAAGGIAVFFHLQHWERIFNGFGHLTSGITQELIAIVVVVALMVVYFVFLRKGSGVPKWLAALSLAMSVVLVAVMAHSYTMAARPAWDSVLWILAVLGEACVLGPVSFLVILAAVRPGDRPAMRAADVAAPAGPPALAGALVNAVTAAAFAAFLQLSAGSFATVGYYFDPTHPTKAMADAAATVAGQAPLLWAGAVAVGALVP
;
A
#
# COMPACT_ATOMS: atom_id res chain seq x y z
N MET A 1 3.91 -6.86 22.55
CA MET A 1 3.91 -5.54 21.87
C MET A 1 2.47 -5.16 21.61
N GLU A 2 2.07 -3.92 21.91
CA GLU A 2 0.74 -3.45 21.55
C GLU A 2 0.64 -3.24 20.03
N LEU A 3 -0.51 -3.58 19.44
CA LEU A 3 -0.75 -3.40 18.02
C LEU A 3 -0.88 -1.89 17.72
N GLN A 4 -0.03 -1.37 16.83
CA GLN A 4 -0.08 0.04 16.42
C GLN A 4 -1.10 0.22 15.30
N TRP A 5 -2.39 0.09 15.64
CA TRP A 5 -3.50 0.22 14.69
C TRP A 5 -3.44 1.48 13.81
N PRO A 6 -3.09 2.68 14.33
CA PRO A 6 -2.99 3.87 13.49
C PRO A 6 -1.97 3.74 12.36
N LEU A 7 -0.83 3.09 12.62
CA LEU A 7 0.24 2.88 11.64
C LEU A 7 -0.09 1.77 10.63
N ILE A 8 -0.80 0.74 11.08
CA ILE A 8 -1.34 -0.31 10.19
C ILE A 8 -2.35 0.32 9.22
N LEU A 9 -3.29 1.11 9.73
CA LEU A 9 -4.27 1.82 8.90
C LEU A 9 -3.60 2.77 7.91
N PHE A 10 -2.61 3.54 8.36
CA PHE A 10 -1.81 4.39 7.49
C PHE A 10 -1.22 3.61 6.30
N THR A 11 -0.51 2.52 6.60
CA THR A 11 0.14 1.67 5.58
C THR A 11 -0.86 1.15 4.55
N VAL A 12 -1.96 0.57 5.02
CA VAL A 12 -3.00 -0.01 4.15
C VAL A 12 -3.65 1.08 3.29
N LEU A 13 -4.00 2.23 3.88
CA LEU A 13 -4.71 3.31 3.18
C LEU A 13 -3.81 4.00 2.14
N VAL A 14 -2.52 4.19 2.43
CA VAL A 14 -1.56 4.74 1.46
C VAL A 14 -1.31 3.75 0.33
N ALA A 15 -1.09 2.47 0.65
CA ALA A 15 -0.93 1.41 -0.36
C ALA A 15 -2.17 1.29 -1.26
N TRP A 16 -3.36 1.34 -0.68
CA TRP A 16 -4.62 1.33 -1.41
C TRP A 16 -4.79 2.58 -2.28
N SER A 17 -4.55 3.77 -1.73
CA SER A 17 -4.62 5.03 -2.49
C SER A 17 -3.72 5.00 -3.73
N ALA A 18 -2.45 4.63 -3.53
CA ALA A 18 -1.45 4.52 -4.59
C ALA A 18 -1.83 3.41 -5.58
N GLY A 19 -2.30 2.26 -5.10
CA GLY A 19 -2.80 1.18 -5.92
C GLY A 19 -3.93 1.62 -6.84
N LEU A 20 -4.93 2.34 -6.32
CA LEU A 20 -6.05 2.87 -7.10
C LEU A 20 -5.59 3.94 -8.10
N PHE A 21 -4.70 4.84 -7.68
CA PHE A 21 -4.15 5.89 -8.53
C PHE A 21 -3.32 5.29 -9.68
N GLY A 22 -2.55 4.24 -9.39
CA GLY A 22 -1.82 3.45 -10.37
C GLY A 22 -2.76 2.69 -11.31
N ALA A 23 -3.80 2.03 -10.79
CA ALA A 23 -4.77 1.28 -11.60
C ALA A 23 -5.52 2.17 -12.59
N GLN A 24 -6.01 3.34 -12.16
CA GLN A 24 -6.63 4.29 -13.09
C GLN A 24 -5.62 4.83 -14.11
N SER A 25 -4.36 5.01 -13.72
CA SER A 25 -3.29 5.46 -14.63
C SER A 25 -2.99 4.41 -15.69
N LEU A 26 -2.96 3.14 -15.31
CA LEU A 26 -2.85 2.01 -16.23
C LEU A 26 -4.05 1.95 -17.18
N ALA A 27 -5.26 2.15 -16.68
CA ALA A 27 -6.46 2.24 -17.53
C ALA A 27 -6.37 3.40 -18.52
N ALA A 28 -5.89 4.57 -18.09
CA ALA A 28 -5.68 5.73 -18.98
C ALA A 28 -4.65 5.43 -20.08
N LEU A 29 -3.56 4.72 -19.77
CA LEU A 29 -2.57 4.29 -20.77
C LEU A 29 -3.16 3.37 -21.84
N ARG A 30 -4.13 2.53 -21.46
CA ARG A 30 -4.84 1.61 -22.36
C ARG A 30 -5.97 2.26 -23.15
N GLY A 31 -6.38 3.47 -22.76
CA GLY A 31 -7.55 4.16 -23.32
C GLY A 31 -8.86 3.83 -22.62
N ASP A 32 -8.82 3.09 -21.51
CA ASP A 32 -9.97 2.54 -20.79
C ASP A 32 -10.42 3.41 -19.60
N GLY A 33 -9.93 4.64 -19.50
CA GLY A 33 -10.17 5.49 -18.34
C GLY A 33 -11.60 6.02 -18.24
N GLY A 34 -12.13 6.56 -19.34
CA GLY A 34 -13.50 7.09 -19.41
C GLY A 34 -13.92 7.97 -18.23
N ARG A 35 -15.20 7.88 -17.84
CA ARG A 35 -15.77 8.65 -16.72
C ARG A 35 -15.36 8.15 -15.32
N ALA A 36 -14.79 6.95 -15.21
CA ALA A 36 -14.35 6.39 -13.93
C ALA A 36 -13.11 7.10 -13.36
N GLN A 37 -12.33 7.79 -14.20
CA GLN A 37 -11.09 8.48 -13.81
C GLN A 37 -11.31 9.53 -12.71
N MET A 38 -12.32 10.40 -12.83
CA MET A 38 -12.52 11.45 -11.82
C MET A 38 -12.91 10.86 -10.47
N ALA A 39 -13.82 9.89 -10.45
CA ALA A 39 -14.24 9.23 -9.21
C ALA A 39 -13.08 8.45 -8.56
N SER A 40 -12.27 7.77 -9.38
CA SER A 40 -11.09 7.04 -8.92
C SER A 40 -10.02 7.97 -8.34
N LEU A 41 -9.78 9.12 -8.98
CA LEU A 41 -8.88 10.15 -8.46
C LEU A 41 -9.34 10.69 -7.10
N VAL A 42 -10.63 11.02 -6.98
CA VAL A 42 -11.20 11.50 -5.70
C VAL A 42 -11.09 10.43 -4.62
N ALA A 43 -11.42 9.17 -4.92
CA ALA A 43 -11.27 8.07 -3.99
C ALA A 43 -9.81 7.86 -3.55
N SER A 44 -8.84 7.93 -4.47
CA SER A 44 -7.41 7.90 -4.11
C SER A 44 -7.03 9.04 -3.16
N VAL A 45 -7.47 10.27 -3.42
CA VAL A 45 -7.20 11.42 -2.53
C VAL A 45 -7.80 11.21 -1.15
N VAL A 46 -9.05 10.72 -1.07
CA VAL A 46 -9.72 10.44 0.20
C VAL A 46 -8.98 9.35 0.99
N LEU A 47 -8.58 8.27 0.35
CA LEU A 47 -7.77 7.21 0.98
C LEU A 47 -6.45 7.76 1.52
N LEU A 48 -5.74 8.58 0.72
CA LEU A 48 -4.48 9.18 1.13
C LEU A 48 -4.64 10.12 2.33
N ALA A 49 -5.68 10.96 2.30
CA ALA A 49 -6.00 11.88 3.39
C ALA A 49 -6.39 11.12 4.67
N ALA A 50 -7.21 10.07 4.55
CA ALA A 50 -7.57 9.22 5.69
C ALA A 50 -6.34 8.52 6.29
N GLY A 51 -5.42 8.04 5.44
CA GLY A 51 -4.13 7.52 5.90
C GLY A 51 -3.33 8.59 6.65
N GLY A 52 -3.16 9.77 6.06
CA GLY A 52 -2.48 10.90 6.67
C GLY A 52 -3.09 11.31 8.02
N ILE A 53 -4.41 11.21 8.20
CA ILE A 53 -5.08 11.44 9.49
C ILE A 53 -4.77 10.29 10.46
N ALA A 54 -4.81 9.04 10.01
CA ALA A 54 -4.54 7.87 10.85
C ALA A 54 -3.15 7.95 11.49
N VAL A 55 -2.11 8.36 10.75
CA VAL A 55 -0.74 8.41 11.32
C VAL A 55 -0.59 9.43 12.46
N PHE A 56 -1.41 10.48 12.55
CA PHE A 56 -1.37 11.39 13.71
C PHE A 56 -1.70 10.69 15.02
N PHE A 57 -2.58 9.69 15.02
CA PHE A 57 -2.93 8.92 16.21
C PHE A 57 -1.83 7.93 16.62
N HIS A 58 -0.78 7.78 15.81
CA HIS A 58 0.43 7.05 16.18
C HIS A 58 1.43 7.92 16.97
N LEU A 59 1.39 9.24 16.78
CA LEU A 59 2.39 10.15 17.35
C LEU A 59 2.09 10.45 18.82
N GLN A 60 3.07 10.24 19.70
CA GLN A 60 2.97 10.67 21.11
C GLN A 60 3.05 12.20 21.27
N HIS A 61 3.77 12.86 20.38
CA HIS A 61 4.00 14.32 20.38
C HIS A 61 3.80 14.89 18.97
N TRP A 62 2.54 15.11 18.58
CA TRP A 62 2.19 15.63 17.26
C TRP A 62 2.75 17.04 17.01
N GLU A 63 2.97 17.82 18.08
CA GLU A 63 3.58 19.15 18.05
C GLU A 63 5.05 19.13 17.57
N ARG A 64 5.69 17.95 17.55
CA ARG A 64 7.06 17.74 17.11
C ARG A 64 7.17 17.02 15.76
N ILE A 65 6.07 16.91 15.00
CA ILE A 65 6.03 16.14 13.75
C ILE A 65 7.14 16.52 12.75
N PHE A 66 7.48 17.80 12.66
CA PHE A 66 8.52 18.28 11.75
C PHE A 66 9.92 17.80 12.12
N ASN A 67 10.16 17.42 13.37
CA ASN A 67 11.44 16.82 13.78
C ASN A 67 11.67 15.46 13.11
N GLY A 68 10.60 14.77 12.69
CA GLY A 68 10.69 13.52 11.93
C GLY A 68 11.31 13.70 10.53
N PHE A 69 11.35 14.93 10.01
CA PHE A 69 11.83 15.25 8.66
C PHE A 69 13.26 15.84 8.63
N GLY A 70 14.03 15.67 9.71
CA GLY A 70 15.32 16.34 9.89
C GLY A 70 16.47 15.90 8.97
N HIS A 71 16.34 14.77 8.26
CA HIS A 71 17.36 14.26 7.33
C HIS A 71 16.74 13.63 6.08
N LEU A 72 17.31 13.91 4.90
CA LEU A 72 16.86 13.37 3.60
C LEU A 72 17.00 11.85 3.47
N THR A 73 17.89 11.23 4.24
CA THR A 73 18.11 9.78 4.27
C THR A 73 17.17 9.05 5.22
N SER A 74 16.38 9.77 6.02
CA SER A 74 15.37 9.17 6.89
C SER A 74 14.23 8.60 6.05
N GLY A 75 13.82 7.35 6.31
CA GLY A 75 12.70 6.71 5.62
C GLY A 75 11.41 7.52 5.71
N ILE A 76 11.12 8.13 6.87
CA ILE A 76 9.94 8.99 7.07
C ILE A 76 10.00 10.26 6.19
N THR A 77 11.18 10.87 6.03
CA THR A 77 11.35 12.02 5.13
C THR A 77 11.16 11.62 3.68
N GLN A 78 11.74 10.48 3.27
CA GLN A 78 11.60 9.95 1.90
C GLN A 78 10.13 9.62 1.58
N GLU A 79 9.43 9.03 2.53
CA GLU A 79 7.99 8.75 2.44
C GLU A 79 7.17 10.02 2.26
N LEU A 80 7.42 11.06 3.08
CA LEU A 80 6.76 12.37 2.91
C LEU A 80 7.02 12.95 1.51
N ILE A 81 8.27 12.91 1.03
CA ILE A 81 8.63 13.39 -0.30
C ILE A 81 7.84 12.62 -1.37
N ALA A 82 7.77 11.30 -1.28
CA ALA A 82 7.02 10.47 -2.22
C ALA A 82 5.51 10.80 -2.21
N ILE A 83 4.92 11.01 -1.02
CA ILE A 83 3.52 11.44 -0.86
C ILE A 83 3.31 12.79 -1.56
N VAL A 84 4.16 13.79 -1.30
CA VAL A 84 4.05 15.12 -1.90
C VAL A 84 4.13 15.05 -3.43
N VAL A 85 5.05 14.24 -3.98
CA VAL A 85 5.15 14.05 -5.43
C VAL A 85 3.88 13.42 -6.01
N VAL A 86 3.33 12.38 -5.36
CA VAL A 86 2.09 11.75 -5.81
C VAL A 86 0.91 12.71 -5.72
N VAL A 87 0.80 13.52 -4.65
CA VAL A 87 -0.23 14.56 -4.52
C VAL A 87 -0.11 15.59 -5.65
N ALA A 88 1.10 16.05 -5.97
CA ALA A 88 1.33 16.96 -7.08
C ALA A 88 0.87 16.34 -8.42
N LEU A 89 1.17 15.06 -8.65
CA LEU A 89 0.69 14.33 -9.82
C LEU A 89 -0.83 14.21 -9.84
N MET A 90 -1.48 13.91 -8.71
CA MET A 90 -2.94 13.87 -8.59
C MET A 90 -3.59 15.21 -8.95
N VAL A 91 -2.98 16.34 -8.54
CA VAL A 91 -3.45 17.69 -8.91
C VAL A 91 -3.31 17.93 -10.41
N VAL A 92 -2.17 17.60 -11.01
CA VAL A 92 -1.98 17.72 -12.46
C VAL A 92 -2.97 16.81 -13.21
N TYR A 93 -3.20 15.60 -12.72
CA TYR A 93 -4.17 14.64 -13.23
C TYR A 93 -5.59 15.23 -13.22
N PHE A 94 -6.00 15.83 -12.10
CA PHE A 94 -7.28 16.51 -11.95
C PHE A 94 -7.48 17.61 -13.00
N VAL A 95 -6.45 18.44 -13.23
CA VAL A 95 -6.52 19.52 -14.22
C VAL A 95 -6.76 18.97 -15.62
N PHE A 96 -6.07 17.90 -16.03
CA PHE A 96 -6.28 17.28 -17.34
C PHE A 96 -7.67 16.64 -17.48
N LEU A 97 -8.15 15.95 -16.44
CA LEU A 97 -9.51 15.42 -16.43
C LEU A 97 -10.56 16.53 -16.54
N ARG A 98 -10.35 17.67 -15.88
CA ARG A 98 -11.30 18.79 -15.93
C ARG A 98 -11.33 19.51 -17.27
N LYS A 99 -10.20 19.54 -17.98
CA LYS A 99 -10.12 20.08 -19.36
C LYS A 99 -10.88 19.24 -20.39
N GLY A 100 -11.19 17.98 -20.09
CA GLY A 100 -11.89 17.08 -21.01
C GLY A 100 -11.04 16.53 -22.16
N SER A 101 -9.76 16.89 -22.24
CA SER A 101 -8.81 16.38 -23.25
C SER A 101 -8.31 14.96 -22.97
N GLY A 102 -8.75 14.35 -21.87
CA GLY A 102 -8.19 13.11 -21.34
C GLY A 102 -6.81 13.31 -20.70
N VAL A 103 -6.27 12.22 -20.16
CA VAL A 103 -4.98 12.19 -19.47
C VAL A 103 -3.89 11.85 -20.49
N PRO A 104 -2.85 12.68 -20.66
CA PRO A 104 -1.79 12.38 -21.61
C PRO A 104 -0.97 11.17 -21.14
N LYS A 105 -0.49 10.35 -22.09
CA LYS A 105 0.21 9.10 -21.79
C LYS A 105 1.45 9.27 -20.90
N TRP A 106 2.20 10.35 -21.05
CA TRP A 106 3.36 10.63 -20.20
C TRP A 106 2.97 10.81 -18.74
N LEU A 107 1.85 11.50 -18.48
CA LEU A 107 1.36 11.74 -17.12
C LEU A 107 0.82 10.46 -16.51
N ALA A 108 0.10 9.65 -17.29
CA ALA A 108 -0.38 8.36 -16.85
C ALA A 108 0.79 7.40 -16.54
N ALA A 109 1.82 7.35 -17.38
CA ALA A 109 3.02 6.53 -17.12
C ALA A 109 3.77 7.00 -15.87
N LEU A 110 3.99 8.31 -15.72
CA LEU A 110 4.65 8.88 -14.54
C LEU A 110 3.85 8.64 -13.26
N SER A 111 2.52 8.79 -13.32
CA SER A 111 1.61 8.55 -12.18
C SER A 111 1.62 7.09 -11.75
N LEU A 112 1.61 6.15 -12.71
CA LEU A 112 1.75 4.73 -12.44
C LEU A 112 3.11 4.42 -11.78
N ALA A 113 4.21 4.92 -12.33
CA ALA A 113 5.54 4.69 -11.79
C ALA A 113 5.67 5.26 -10.36
N MET A 114 5.21 6.49 -10.13
CA MET A 114 5.29 7.10 -8.80
C MET A 114 4.36 6.47 -7.78
N SER A 115 3.26 5.84 -8.20
CA SER A 115 2.43 5.02 -7.31
C SER A 115 3.21 3.83 -6.77
N VAL A 116 3.95 3.13 -7.63
CA VAL A 116 4.83 2.02 -7.22
C VAL A 116 5.95 2.52 -6.29
N VAL A 117 6.58 3.64 -6.62
CA VAL A 117 7.63 4.25 -5.79
C VAL A 117 7.09 4.63 -4.41
N LEU A 118 5.91 5.25 -4.32
CA LEU A 118 5.31 5.61 -3.04
C LEU A 118 5.11 4.39 -2.15
N VAL A 119 4.53 3.30 -2.66
CA VAL A 119 4.32 2.08 -1.88
C VAL A 119 5.67 1.47 -1.45
N ALA A 120 6.65 1.44 -2.35
CA ALA A 120 7.96 0.88 -2.05
C ALA A 120 8.71 1.69 -0.98
N VAL A 121 8.71 3.02 -1.08
CA VAL A 121 9.39 3.92 -0.12
C VAL A 121 8.68 3.90 1.23
N MET A 122 7.34 3.92 1.25
CA MET A 122 6.57 3.77 2.48
C MET A 122 6.85 2.41 3.15
N ALA A 123 6.86 1.31 2.40
CA ALA A 123 7.17 0.01 2.99
C ALA A 123 8.63 -0.06 3.49
N HIS A 124 9.56 0.59 2.78
CA HIS A 124 10.97 0.70 3.17
C HIS A 124 11.17 1.47 4.49
N SER A 125 10.28 2.40 4.85
CA SER A 125 10.39 3.14 6.11
C SER A 125 10.28 2.24 7.35
N TYR A 126 9.77 1.01 7.19
CA TYR A 126 9.71 -0.03 8.23
C TYR A 126 10.93 -0.95 8.30
N THR A 127 11.82 -0.93 7.30
CA THR A 127 12.99 -1.82 7.28
C THR A 127 14.08 -1.28 8.20
N MET A 128 14.39 -2.02 9.26
CA MET A 128 15.44 -1.66 10.22
C MET A 128 16.01 -2.92 10.85
N ALA A 129 17.33 -2.98 11.01
CA ALA A 129 18.02 -4.14 11.60
C ALA A 129 17.50 -4.53 12.98
N ALA A 130 16.94 -3.58 13.74
CA ALA A 130 16.31 -3.83 15.04
C ALA A 130 15.00 -4.64 14.96
N ARG A 131 14.40 -4.78 13.77
CA ARG A 131 13.20 -5.57 13.50
C ARG A 131 13.45 -6.56 12.35
N PRO A 132 14.20 -7.65 12.58
CA PRO A 132 14.65 -8.57 11.52
C PRO A 132 13.51 -9.17 10.68
N ALA A 133 12.35 -9.41 11.30
CA ALA A 133 11.15 -9.90 10.62
C ALA A 133 10.61 -8.95 9.53
N TRP A 134 10.88 -7.65 9.65
CA TRP A 134 10.39 -6.59 8.75
C TRP A 134 11.52 -6.03 7.88
N ASP A 135 12.77 -6.28 8.25
CA ASP A 135 13.97 -5.87 7.53
C ASP A 135 14.24 -6.76 6.30
N SER A 136 13.30 -6.76 5.36
CA SER A 136 13.39 -7.57 4.15
C SER A 136 12.77 -6.89 2.94
N VAL A 137 13.32 -7.18 1.77
CA VAL A 137 12.69 -6.80 0.49
C VAL A 137 11.34 -7.51 0.30
N LEU A 138 11.16 -8.69 0.90
CA LEU A 138 9.92 -9.45 0.82
C LEU A 138 8.74 -8.71 1.47
N TRP A 139 8.99 -7.97 2.55
CA TRP A 139 7.98 -7.06 3.14
C TRP A 139 7.55 -5.99 2.13
N ILE A 140 8.50 -5.32 1.48
CA ILE A 140 8.21 -4.29 0.47
C ILE A 140 7.39 -4.87 -0.68
N LEU A 141 7.76 -6.07 -1.15
CA LEU A 141 7.03 -6.77 -2.21
C LEU A 141 5.63 -7.22 -1.78
N ALA A 142 5.43 -7.61 -0.52
CA ALA A 142 4.13 -7.98 0.01
C ALA A 142 3.17 -6.78 -0.02
N VAL A 143 3.61 -5.61 0.47
CA VAL A 143 2.79 -4.38 0.46
C VAL A 143 2.50 -3.90 -0.98
N LEU A 144 3.46 -4.03 -1.90
CA LEU A 144 3.23 -3.79 -3.33
C LEU A 144 2.18 -4.76 -3.91
N GLY A 145 2.23 -6.03 -3.51
CA GLY A 145 1.22 -7.03 -3.86
C GLY A 145 -0.19 -6.62 -3.43
N GLU A 146 -0.35 -6.16 -2.19
CA GLU A 146 -1.63 -5.69 -1.68
C GLU A 146 -2.17 -4.50 -2.51
N ALA A 147 -1.31 -3.53 -2.83
CA ALA A 147 -1.67 -2.41 -3.69
C ALA A 147 -2.11 -2.87 -5.09
N CYS A 148 -1.48 -3.92 -5.63
CA CYS A 148 -1.84 -4.53 -6.90
C CYS A 148 -3.21 -5.23 -6.89
N VAL A 149 -3.81 -5.51 -5.73
CA VAL A 149 -5.18 -6.04 -5.64
C VAL A 149 -6.18 -4.94 -5.31
N LEU A 150 -5.95 -4.22 -4.21
CA LEU A 150 -6.89 -3.21 -3.70
C LEU A 150 -7.16 -2.12 -4.74
N GLY A 151 -6.12 -1.70 -5.47
CA GLY A 151 -6.23 -0.69 -6.52
C GLY A 151 -7.10 -1.12 -7.69
N PRO A 152 -6.72 -2.17 -8.46
CA PRO A 152 -7.51 -2.65 -9.58
C PRO A 152 -8.93 -3.07 -9.23
N VAL A 153 -9.15 -3.76 -8.09
CA VAL A 153 -10.50 -4.13 -7.65
C VAL A 153 -11.34 -2.88 -7.39
N SER A 154 -10.80 -1.88 -6.69
CA SER A 154 -11.52 -0.63 -6.44
C SER A 154 -11.84 0.13 -7.73
N PHE A 155 -10.90 0.15 -8.68
CA PHE A 155 -11.14 0.74 -9.99
C PHE A 155 -12.27 0.02 -10.74
N LEU A 156 -12.30 -1.32 -10.71
CA LEU A 156 -13.38 -2.11 -11.31
C LEU A 156 -14.75 -1.82 -10.66
N VAL A 157 -14.80 -1.71 -9.33
CA VAL A 157 -16.03 -1.34 -8.59
C VAL A 157 -16.52 0.04 -9.02
N ILE A 158 -15.61 1.02 -9.09
CA ILE A 158 -15.94 2.39 -9.52
C ILE A 158 -16.41 2.40 -10.98
N LEU A 159 -15.73 1.66 -11.85
CA LEU A 159 -16.10 1.53 -13.27
C LEU A 159 -17.48 0.87 -13.44
N ALA A 160 -17.78 -0.16 -12.65
CA ALA A 160 -19.08 -0.83 -12.66
C ALA A 160 -20.22 0.11 -12.25
N ALA A 161 -19.96 1.06 -11.34
CA ALA A 161 -20.91 2.08 -10.93
C ALA A 161 -21.17 3.17 -12.00
N VAL A 162 -20.35 3.27 -13.05
CA VAL A 162 -20.58 4.16 -14.20
C VAL A 162 -21.65 3.57 -15.12
N ARG A 163 -22.57 4.43 -15.61
CA ARG A 163 -23.64 4.04 -16.53
C ARG A 163 -23.08 3.29 -17.75
N PRO A 164 -23.72 2.21 -18.23
CA PRO A 164 -23.19 1.40 -19.33
C PRO A 164 -22.84 2.17 -20.60
N GLY A 165 -23.65 3.17 -20.99
CA GLY A 165 -23.39 4.01 -22.17
C GLY A 165 -22.27 5.04 -22.00
N ASP A 166 -21.76 5.20 -20.78
CA ASP A 166 -20.69 6.14 -20.43
C ASP A 166 -19.37 5.42 -20.08
N ARG A 167 -19.37 4.09 -20.12
CA ARG A 167 -18.15 3.29 -20.03
C ARG A 167 -17.34 3.51 -21.32
N PRO A 168 -15.99 3.53 -21.24
CA PRO A 168 -15.19 3.51 -22.45
C PRO A 168 -15.61 2.32 -23.31
N ALA A 169 -15.36 2.38 -24.62
CA ALA A 169 -15.52 1.22 -25.51
C ALA A 169 -14.50 0.15 -25.11
N MET A 170 -14.80 -0.53 -23.99
CA MET A 170 -14.02 -1.60 -23.43
C MET A 170 -13.97 -2.68 -24.50
N ARG A 171 -12.79 -3.26 -24.74
CA ARG A 171 -12.69 -4.37 -25.69
C ARG A 171 -13.66 -5.45 -25.23
N ALA A 172 -14.38 -6.08 -26.15
CA ALA A 172 -15.38 -7.10 -25.82
C ALA A 172 -14.83 -8.23 -24.90
N ALA A 173 -13.52 -8.46 -24.91
CA ALA A 173 -12.81 -9.39 -24.04
C ALA A 173 -12.76 -8.95 -22.55
N ASP A 174 -12.80 -7.65 -22.25
CA ASP A 174 -12.71 -7.11 -20.89
C ASP A 174 -14.09 -7.02 -20.19
N VAL A 175 -15.18 -7.17 -20.94
CA VAL A 175 -16.57 -7.19 -20.42
C VAL A 175 -16.98 -8.60 -19.96
N ALA A 176 -16.30 -9.64 -20.46
CA ALA A 176 -16.67 -11.04 -20.26
C ALA A 176 -15.93 -11.73 -19.08
N ALA A 177 -14.88 -11.13 -18.53
CA ALA A 177 -14.18 -11.67 -17.36
C ALA A 177 -14.71 -10.99 -16.07
N PRO A 178 -15.13 -11.77 -15.04
CA PRO A 178 -15.60 -11.21 -13.77
C PRO A 178 -14.59 -10.25 -13.13
N ALA A 179 -13.30 -10.55 -13.27
CA ALA A 179 -12.16 -9.69 -12.97
C ALA A 179 -11.42 -9.32 -14.27
N GLY A 180 -11.29 -8.03 -14.58
CA GLY A 180 -10.47 -7.58 -15.71
C GLY A 180 -8.99 -8.06 -15.58
N PRO A 181 -8.22 -8.22 -16.68
CA PRO A 181 -6.86 -8.77 -16.64
C PRO A 181 -5.91 -8.15 -15.60
N PRO A 182 -5.95 -6.83 -15.31
CA PRO A 182 -5.13 -6.22 -14.25
C PRO A 182 -5.42 -6.73 -12.84
N ALA A 183 -6.69 -7.00 -12.51
CA ALA A 183 -7.07 -7.45 -11.18
C ALA A 183 -6.61 -8.91 -10.95
N LEU A 184 -6.73 -9.76 -11.97
CA LEU A 184 -6.23 -11.13 -11.90
C LEU A 184 -4.68 -11.18 -11.82
N ALA A 185 -4.00 -10.38 -12.64
CA ALA A 185 -2.54 -10.26 -12.56
C ALA A 185 -2.10 -9.74 -11.18
N GLY A 186 -2.81 -8.75 -10.63
CA GLY A 186 -2.57 -8.23 -9.30
C GLY A 186 -2.79 -9.26 -8.19
N ALA A 187 -3.83 -10.08 -8.29
CA ALA A 187 -4.10 -11.18 -7.37
C ALA A 187 -2.95 -12.21 -7.36
N LEU A 188 -2.44 -12.57 -8.53
CA LEU A 188 -1.30 -13.48 -8.64
C LEU A 188 -0.04 -12.88 -8.03
N VAL A 189 0.25 -11.59 -8.30
CA VAL A 189 1.38 -10.89 -7.67
C VAL A 189 1.24 -10.91 -6.15
N ASN A 190 0.07 -10.54 -5.62
CA ASN A 190 -0.19 -10.56 -4.18
C ASN A 190 -0.05 -11.94 -3.56
N ALA A 191 -0.61 -12.98 -4.20
CA ALA A 191 -0.51 -14.35 -3.71
C ALA A 191 0.96 -14.80 -3.60
N VAL A 192 1.76 -14.51 -4.63
CA VAL A 192 3.19 -14.87 -4.64
C VAL A 192 3.98 -14.09 -3.59
N THR A 193 3.81 -12.76 -3.52
CA THR A 193 4.58 -11.92 -2.60
C THR A 193 4.18 -12.14 -1.15
N ALA A 194 2.88 -12.29 -0.86
CA ALA A 194 2.40 -12.61 0.48
C ALA A 194 2.86 -13.99 0.94
N ALA A 195 2.81 -15.02 0.07
CA ALA A 195 3.29 -16.35 0.41
C ALA A 195 4.81 -16.35 0.66
N ALA A 196 5.59 -15.65 -0.17
CA ALA A 196 7.03 -15.51 0.01
C ALA A 196 7.38 -14.82 1.32
N PHE A 197 6.68 -13.73 1.66
CA PHE A 197 6.90 -13.01 2.92
C PHE A 197 6.46 -13.84 4.14
N ALA A 198 5.33 -14.55 4.06
CA ALA A 198 4.87 -15.42 5.13
C ALA A 198 5.85 -16.57 5.41
N ALA A 199 6.40 -17.19 4.36
CA ALA A 199 7.44 -18.21 4.49
C ALA A 199 8.71 -17.61 5.14
N PHE A 200 9.14 -16.43 4.71
CA PHE A 200 10.28 -15.73 5.30
C PHE A 200 10.07 -15.43 6.79
N LEU A 201 8.89 -14.92 7.17
CA LEU A 201 8.56 -14.62 8.56
C LEU A 201 8.63 -15.86 9.46
N GLN A 202 8.12 -16.99 8.98
CA GLN A 202 8.18 -18.27 9.70
C GLN A 202 9.62 -18.78 9.89
N LEU A 203 10.50 -18.49 8.93
CA LEU A 203 11.92 -18.89 8.97
C LEU A 203 12.82 -17.89 9.71
N SER A 204 12.33 -16.67 9.98
CA SER A 204 13.10 -15.58 10.61
C SER A 204 13.26 -15.73 12.14
N ALA A 205 12.78 -16.82 12.75
CA ALA A 205 12.96 -17.10 14.17
C ALA A 205 14.44 -17.07 14.62
N GLY A 206 15.37 -17.43 13.74
CA GLY A 206 16.81 -17.45 14.03
C GLY A 206 17.55 -16.13 13.83
N SER A 207 16.90 -15.08 13.28
CA SER A 207 17.56 -13.80 12.97
C SER A 207 17.44 -12.76 14.08
N PHE A 208 16.72 -13.06 15.16
CA PHE A 208 16.72 -12.23 16.36
C PHE A 208 18.07 -12.37 17.07
N ALA A 209 18.89 -11.32 17.00
CA ALA A 209 20.11 -11.26 17.80
C ALA A 209 19.73 -11.28 19.30
N THR A 210 20.40 -12.12 20.08
CA THR A 210 20.27 -12.13 21.54
C THR A 210 20.84 -10.83 22.10
N VAL A 211 20.02 -9.78 22.20
CA VAL A 211 20.39 -8.60 22.97
C VAL A 211 20.50 -9.06 24.42
N GLY A 212 21.73 -9.07 24.94
CA GLY A 212 22.03 -9.57 26.28
C GLY A 212 21.12 -8.95 27.34
N TYR A 213 20.65 -9.81 28.25
CA TYR A 213 19.99 -9.52 29.53
C TYR A 213 19.44 -8.09 29.69
N TYR A 214 18.29 -7.79 29.09
CA TYR A 214 17.48 -6.66 29.54
C TYR A 214 16.44 -7.17 30.54
N PHE A 215 16.57 -6.75 31.80
CA PHE A 215 15.59 -7.02 32.85
C PHE A 215 14.72 -5.77 33.04
N ASP A 216 13.40 -5.94 33.03
CA ASP A 216 12.45 -4.87 33.38
C ASP A 216 12.61 -4.54 34.88
N PRO A 217 13.09 -3.32 35.25
CA PRO A 217 13.33 -2.93 36.63
C PRO A 217 12.11 -3.08 37.55
N THR A 218 10.91 -3.03 36.97
CA THR A 218 9.64 -3.09 37.68
C THR A 218 9.08 -4.51 37.78
N HIS A 219 9.62 -5.45 37.00
CA HIS A 219 9.23 -6.84 36.98
C HIS A 219 10.44 -7.79 36.83
N PRO A 220 11.34 -7.86 37.84
CA PRO A 220 12.58 -8.63 37.82
C PRO A 220 12.44 -10.13 37.56
N THR A 221 11.27 -10.68 37.85
CA THR A 221 11.00 -12.12 37.74
C THR A 221 10.22 -12.49 36.49
N LYS A 222 9.77 -11.52 35.68
CA LYS A 222 9.09 -11.82 34.41
C LYS A 222 10.13 -12.29 33.40
N ALA A 223 9.88 -13.46 32.82
CA ALA A 223 10.68 -13.97 31.73
C ALA A 223 10.65 -12.99 30.54
N MET A 224 11.77 -12.89 29.84
CA MET A 224 11.84 -12.11 28.60
C MET A 224 10.84 -12.68 27.58
N ALA A 225 10.20 -11.80 26.81
CA ALA A 225 9.33 -12.22 25.73
C ALA A 225 10.15 -12.94 24.65
N ASP A 226 9.71 -14.13 24.26
CA ASP A 226 10.28 -14.87 23.14
C ASP A 226 9.87 -14.17 21.83
N ALA A 227 10.82 -13.43 21.25
CA ALA A 227 10.62 -12.69 20.01
C ALA A 227 10.27 -13.62 18.83
N ALA A 228 10.89 -14.80 18.77
CA ALA A 228 10.63 -15.78 17.72
C ALA A 228 9.22 -16.36 17.83
N ALA A 229 8.81 -16.77 19.03
CA ALA A 229 7.45 -17.25 19.27
C ALA A 229 6.39 -16.16 19.02
N THR A 230 6.70 -14.90 19.38
CA THR A 230 5.80 -13.77 19.16
C THR A 230 5.57 -13.51 17.67
N VAL A 231 6.63 -13.56 16.85
CA VAL A 231 6.52 -13.36 15.40
C VAL A 231 5.88 -14.57 14.71
N ALA A 232 6.24 -15.80 15.11
CA ALA A 232 5.60 -17.00 14.59
C ALA A 232 4.08 -17.02 14.86
N GLY A 233 3.65 -16.52 16.02
CA GLY A 233 2.24 -16.36 16.37
C GLY A 233 1.47 -15.37 15.48
N GLN A 234 2.14 -14.51 14.71
CA GLN A 234 1.51 -13.58 13.77
C GLN A 234 1.29 -14.18 12.38
N ALA A 235 1.91 -15.31 12.06
CA ALA A 235 1.79 -15.93 10.73
C ALA A 235 0.34 -16.25 10.33
N PRO A 236 -0.56 -16.76 11.22
CA PRO A 236 -1.96 -16.98 10.86
C PRO A 236 -2.70 -15.70 10.45
N LEU A 237 -2.38 -14.56 11.07
CA LEU A 237 -2.99 -13.27 10.72
C LEU A 237 -2.55 -12.81 9.33
N LEU A 238 -1.28 -13.02 8.98
CA LEU A 238 -0.77 -12.70 7.65
C LEU A 238 -1.44 -13.58 6.58
N TRP A 239 -1.57 -14.88 6.82
CA TRP A 239 -2.28 -15.78 5.91
C TRP A 239 -3.74 -15.41 5.77
N ALA A 240 -4.43 -15.11 6.87
CA ALA A 240 -5.82 -14.67 6.85
C ALA A 240 -5.99 -13.36 6.06
N GLY A 241 -5.07 -12.40 6.24
CA GLY A 241 -5.04 -11.15 5.49
C GLY A 241 -4.84 -11.39 3.99
N ALA A 242 -3.86 -12.21 3.61
CA ALA A 242 -3.58 -12.55 2.21
C ALA A 242 -4.79 -13.22 1.52
N VAL A 243 -5.47 -14.14 2.22
CA VAL A 243 -6.69 -14.79 1.73
C VAL A 243 -7.83 -13.79 1.61
N ALA A 244 -8.05 -12.94 2.62
CA ALA A 244 -9.11 -11.93 2.62
C ALA A 244 -8.94 -10.93 1.47
N VAL A 245 -7.71 -10.43 1.25
CA VAL A 245 -7.39 -9.54 0.13
C VAL A 245 -7.54 -10.26 -1.21
N GLY A 246 -7.05 -11.50 -1.33
CA GLY A 246 -7.20 -12.31 -2.53
C GLY A 246 -8.66 -12.59 -2.91
N ALA A 247 -9.52 -12.80 -1.91
CA ALA A 247 -10.95 -13.04 -2.10
C ALA A 247 -11.73 -11.82 -2.64
N LEU A 248 -11.10 -10.63 -2.71
CA LEU A 248 -11.71 -9.45 -3.32
C LEU A 248 -11.75 -9.52 -4.85
N VAL A 249 -10.99 -10.44 -5.46
CA VAL A 249 -11.01 -10.63 -6.92
C VAL A 249 -12.16 -11.59 -7.28
N PRO A 250 -13.16 -11.12 -8.06
CA PRO A 250 -14.33 -11.92 -8.45
C PRO A 250 -14.04 -13.01 -9.49
#